data_AF-A0A493TGH5-F1
#
_entry.id   AF-A0A493TGH5-F1
#
_cell.length_a   1.000
_cell.length_b   1.000
_cell.length_c   1.000
_cell.angle_alpha   90.00
_cell.angle_beta   90.00
_cell.angle_gamma   90.00
#
_symmetry.space_group_name_H-M   'P 1'
#
loop_
_entity.id
_entity.type
_entity.pdbx_description
1 polymer ?
#
loop_
_entity_poly.entity_id
_entity_poly.type
_entity_poly.pdbx_seq_one_letter_code
_entity_poly.pdbx_strand_id
1 'polypeptide(L)'
;AIPRVKNNSNSSEDVKPFTPETAKEIVMSLQQPAVFCNMVGDWPALHWNVKYLSAVLDGKTIEFRIGSKTMDLVPQFETRCSYVKATLEEFLAWSSGQPSCLSGPFSCFEYSKYWAYADYKYIARIFEDKAEIFQDIRWSDFGFPGRSGKESTLWIGSEGANTPCHLDSYGCNLVLQVQGRKKWHLFPPGDTSFLYPTRIPYEESSVFSKVNVAKPDLKRFPEFKNTTAHVVTLSPGQVLLVPRHWWHYVESIDPITISINSWIELDADHEARVEEAITRTLVCAIKSAESPGDEDIWLNPTEVEATSHEINLQYLNKAVSAYFKCQKANVSEQTRPSSTEAERVTSPSHKRRKKQVGWEPGGCKLLTHEFGSSTLKAEKFQKIPFGPHLIQVLPQPQETSSTGAVKSDYRDLLHENEGGHFGKLHCTRKQLAMSNDCETPANQMDSDGSPNASQTALSTNDLLDCLVNPHVISLVAQLLLERAGV
;
A
#
# COMPACT_ATOMS: atom_id res chain seq x y z
N ALA A 1 -5.82 26.44 -13.43
CA ALA A 1 -7.13 26.79 -12.86
C ALA A 1 -8.22 26.31 -13.81
N ILE A 2 -9.00 25.30 -13.42
CA ILE A 2 -10.10 24.74 -14.23
C ILE A 2 -11.40 25.39 -13.72
N PRO A 3 -12.33 25.82 -14.59
CA PRO A 3 -13.42 26.68 -14.18
C PRO A 3 -14.51 25.94 -13.39
N ARG A 4 -14.99 26.57 -12.32
CA ARG A 4 -16.17 26.15 -11.54
C ARG A 4 -17.41 26.10 -12.45
N VAL A 5 -17.95 24.91 -12.66
CA VAL A 5 -19.26 24.72 -13.27
C VAL A 5 -20.33 25.06 -12.22
N LYS A 6 -21.26 25.95 -12.59
CA LYS A 6 -22.41 26.35 -11.76
C LYS A 6 -23.44 25.22 -11.75
N ASN A 7 -23.91 24.86 -10.55
CA ASN A 7 -25.04 23.96 -10.35
C ASN A 7 -26.32 24.56 -10.93
N ASN A 8 -26.88 23.93 -11.95
CA ASN A 8 -28.28 24.08 -12.32
C ASN A 8 -29.03 22.84 -11.82
N SER A 9 -29.96 23.07 -10.89
CA SER A 9 -30.93 22.09 -10.42
C SER A 9 -31.90 21.74 -11.54
N ASN A 10 -31.71 20.58 -12.15
CA ASN A 10 -32.76 19.82 -12.84
C ASN A 10 -32.49 18.35 -12.57
N SER A 11 -33.49 17.66 -12.03
CA SER A 11 -33.49 16.23 -11.71
C SER A 11 -33.51 15.38 -13.00
N SER A 12 -32.40 15.38 -13.74
CA SER A 12 -32.05 14.22 -14.56
C SER A 12 -31.56 13.13 -13.61
N GLU A 13 -32.07 11.90 -13.73
CA GLU A 13 -31.37 10.75 -13.16
C GLU A 13 -29.90 10.87 -13.56
N ASP A 14 -28.98 10.92 -12.60
CA ASP A 14 -27.54 11.00 -12.87
C ASP A 14 -27.13 9.69 -13.55
N VAL A 15 -27.25 9.66 -14.88
CA VAL A 15 -26.87 8.52 -15.69
C VAL A 15 -25.36 8.36 -15.56
N LYS A 16 -24.93 7.23 -14.99
CA LYS A 16 -23.52 6.90 -14.83
C LYS A 16 -22.82 6.91 -16.19
N PRO A 17 -21.62 7.52 -16.31
CA PRO A 17 -20.93 7.64 -17.59
C PRO A 17 -20.56 6.32 -18.27
N PHE A 18 -20.40 5.24 -17.49
CA PHE A 18 -20.04 3.92 -17.98
C PHE A 18 -21.03 2.89 -17.45
N THR A 19 -21.39 1.92 -18.29
CA THR A 19 -22.11 0.73 -17.82
C THR A 19 -21.19 -0.13 -16.95
N PRO A 20 -21.72 -0.99 -16.07
CA PRO A 20 -20.91 -1.94 -15.29
C PRO A 20 -19.93 -2.75 -16.14
N GLU A 21 -20.34 -3.20 -17.32
CA GLU A 21 -19.51 -3.98 -18.24
C GLU A 21 -18.36 -3.15 -18.78
N THR A 22 -18.63 -1.91 -19.19
CA THR A 22 -17.62 -0.97 -19.71
C THR A 22 -16.62 -0.60 -18.62
N ALA A 23 -17.12 -0.29 -17.41
CA ALA A 23 -16.27 0.03 -16.26
C ALA A 23 -15.37 -1.16 -15.90
N LYS A 24 -15.91 -2.39 -15.90
CA LYS A 24 -15.12 -3.60 -15.68
C LYS A 24 -14.05 -3.78 -16.76
N GLU A 25 -14.39 -3.61 -18.03
CA GLU A 25 -13.43 -3.72 -19.12
C GLU A 25 -12.27 -2.72 -18.93
N ILE A 26 -12.57 -1.47 -18.56
CA ILE A 26 -11.54 -0.47 -18.23
C ILE A 26 -10.67 -0.94 -17.05
N VAL A 27 -11.28 -1.35 -15.93
CA VAL A 27 -10.54 -1.78 -14.72
C VAL A 27 -9.63 -2.98 -14.99
N MET A 28 -10.11 -3.94 -15.80
CA MET A 28 -9.39 -5.18 -16.08
C MET A 28 -8.35 -5.04 -17.21
N SER A 29 -8.46 -4.02 -18.06
CA SER A 29 -7.56 -3.83 -19.21
C SER A 29 -6.53 -2.73 -19.01
N LEU A 30 -6.86 -1.68 -18.24
CA LEU A 30 -6.03 -0.49 -18.14
C LEU A 30 -4.78 -0.73 -17.28
N GLN A 31 -3.61 -0.56 -17.90
CA GLN A 31 -2.30 -0.76 -17.26
C GLN A 31 -1.72 0.52 -16.64
N GLN A 32 -2.50 1.60 -16.62
CA GLN A 32 -2.08 2.92 -16.11
C GLN A 32 -3.14 3.48 -15.15
N PRO A 33 -2.74 4.24 -14.12
CA PRO A 33 -3.67 4.83 -13.18
C PRO A 33 -4.60 5.83 -13.86
N ALA A 34 -5.86 5.77 -13.46
CA ALA A 34 -6.90 6.65 -13.97
C ALA A 34 -7.94 6.94 -12.91
N VAL A 35 -8.56 8.10 -13.01
CA VAL A 35 -9.62 8.56 -12.11
C VAL A 35 -10.96 8.49 -12.83
N PHE A 36 -11.85 7.66 -12.33
CA PHE A 36 -13.26 7.69 -12.69
C PHE A 36 -13.95 8.85 -11.98
N CYS A 37 -14.68 9.65 -12.76
CA CYS A 37 -15.50 10.76 -12.26
C CYS A 37 -16.98 10.48 -12.52
N ASN A 38 -17.84 10.93 -11.60
CA ASN A 38 -19.31 10.85 -11.72
C ASN A 38 -19.89 9.43 -11.79
N MET A 39 -19.14 8.41 -11.32
CA MET A 39 -19.61 7.01 -11.29
C MET A 39 -20.40 6.66 -10.02
N VAL A 40 -20.28 7.47 -8.97
CA VAL A 40 -20.72 7.12 -7.61
C VAL A 40 -21.67 8.14 -6.99
N GLY A 41 -22.20 9.09 -7.79
CA GLY A 41 -23.01 10.21 -7.30
C GLY A 41 -24.26 9.79 -6.52
N ASP A 42 -24.79 8.60 -6.82
CA ASP A 42 -25.95 7.98 -6.19
C ASP A 42 -25.60 7.00 -5.05
N TRP A 43 -24.31 6.84 -4.71
CA TRP A 43 -23.90 5.94 -3.63
C TRP A 43 -24.21 6.59 -2.27
N PRO A 44 -24.96 5.91 -1.38
CA PRO A 44 -25.20 6.43 -0.03
C PRO A 44 -23.90 6.72 0.73
N ALA A 45 -22.84 5.97 0.46
CA ALA A 45 -21.51 6.16 1.04
C ALA A 45 -20.94 7.58 0.85
N LEU A 46 -21.37 8.34 -0.17
CA LEU A 46 -20.94 9.74 -0.33
C LEU A 46 -21.41 10.67 0.79
N HIS A 47 -22.41 10.27 1.57
CA HIS A 47 -22.84 11.01 2.76
C HIS A 47 -21.97 10.71 3.99
N TRP A 48 -21.12 9.69 3.92
CA TRP A 48 -20.27 9.33 5.04
C TRP A 48 -19.26 10.44 5.27
N ASN A 49 -19.41 11.08 6.42
CA ASN A 49 -18.39 11.93 6.99
C ASN A 49 -18.08 11.41 8.40
N VAL A 50 -16.99 11.90 8.98
CA VAL A 50 -16.52 11.49 10.30
C VAL A 50 -17.59 11.63 11.40
N LYS A 51 -18.49 12.63 11.32
CA LYS A 51 -19.59 12.79 12.29
C LYS A 51 -20.66 11.72 12.10
N TYR A 52 -21.04 11.45 10.84
CA TYR A 52 -21.95 10.35 10.52
C TYR A 52 -21.39 9.01 11.00
N LEU A 53 -20.13 8.70 10.66
CA LEU A 53 -19.50 7.46 11.09
C LEU A 53 -19.35 7.38 12.61
N SER A 54 -19.11 8.49 13.30
CA SER A 54 -19.06 8.52 14.77
C SER A 54 -20.41 8.15 15.37
N ALA A 55 -21.52 8.65 14.81
CA ALA A 55 -22.86 8.30 15.25
C ALA A 55 -23.20 6.83 14.93
N VAL A 56 -22.80 6.34 13.76
CA VAL A 56 -23.00 4.93 13.38
C VAL A 56 -22.17 4.00 14.27
N LEU A 57 -20.93 4.35 14.62
CA LEU A 57 -20.08 3.50 15.47
C LEU A 57 -20.50 3.55 16.94
N ASP A 58 -21.29 4.54 17.36
CA ASP A 58 -21.91 4.64 18.69
C ASP A 58 -20.94 4.35 19.85
N GLY A 59 -19.84 5.11 19.89
CA GLY A 59 -18.80 4.97 20.93
C GLY A 59 -17.87 3.78 20.78
N LYS A 60 -17.99 2.96 19.72
CA LYS A 60 -17.03 1.89 19.41
C LYS A 60 -15.65 2.51 19.14
N THR A 61 -14.65 2.02 19.88
CA THR A 61 -13.25 2.44 19.68
C THR A 61 -12.64 1.72 18.49
N ILE A 62 -11.85 2.44 17.69
CA ILE A 62 -10.98 1.90 16.65
C ILE A 62 -9.53 2.29 16.92
N GLU A 63 -8.60 1.56 16.32
CA GLU A 63 -7.19 1.83 16.48
C GLU A 63 -6.68 2.83 15.44
N PHE A 64 -5.92 3.81 15.90
CA PHE A 64 -5.25 4.82 15.10
C PHE A 64 -3.75 4.68 15.24
N ARG A 65 -3.07 4.61 14.09
CA ARG A 65 -1.64 4.83 13.98
C ARG A 65 -1.34 6.31 14.13
N ILE A 66 -0.39 6.64 15.00
CA ILE A 66 0.07 7.99 15.28
C ILE A 66 1.47 8.16 14.73
N GLY A 67 1.63 9.16 13.86
CA GLY A 67 2.90 9.49 13.28
C GLY A 67 3.24 10.97 13.37
N SER A 68 4.53 11.27 13.18
CA SER A 68 5.06 12.63 13.20
C SER A 68 4.81 13.33 11.87
N LYS A 69 4.40 14.60 11.95
CA LYS A 69 4.35 15.53 10.81
C LYS A 69 5.73 16.02 10.38
N THR A 70 6.77 15.77 11.19
CA THR A 70 8.15 16.15 10.84
C THR A 70 8.67 15.24 9.73
N MET A 71 9.11 15.81 8.62
CA MET A 71 9.63 15.05 7.49
C MET A 71 11.08 14.57 7.72
N ASP A 72 11.25 13.25 7.81
CA ASP A 72 12.53 12.54 7.90
C ASP A 72 13.00 12.09 6.50
N LEU A 73 14.27 11.71 6.35
CA LEU A 73 14.83 11.10 5.13
C LEU A 73 14.43 9.63 4.97
N VAL A 74 14.07 8.97 6.08
CA VAL A 74 13.61 7.58 6.10
C VAL A 74 12.07 7.56 6.09
N PRO A 75 11.44 6.64 5.33
CA PRO A 75 10.00 6.45 5.41
C PRO A 75 9.52 6.21 6.84
N GLN A 76 8.34 6.72 7.15
CA GLN A 76 7.72 6.52 8.43
C GLN A 76 6.89 5.23 8.40
N PHE A 77 7.58 4.09 8.44
CA PHE A 77 6.96 2.77 8.53
C PHE A 77 6.12 2.63 9.79
N GLU A 78 5.13 1.75 9.72
CA GLU A 78 4.19 1.39 10.78
C GLU A 78 4.93 0.98 12.07
N THR A 79 6.04 0.26 11.92
CA THR A 79 6.93 -0.17 13.01
C THR A 79 7.52 0.97 13.84
N ARG A 80 7.58 2.19 13.30
CA ARG A 80 8.11 3.39 13.97
C ARG A 80 7.00 4.29 14.51
N CYS A 81 5.74 3.89 14.37
CA CYS A 81 4.59 4.67 14.79
C CYS A 81 4.11 4.25 16.20
N SER A 82 3.41 5.15 16.88
CA SER A 82 2.65 4.82 18.09
C SER A 82 1.22 4.45 17.72
N TYR A 83 0.49 3.79 18.61
CA TYR A 83 -0.91 3.39 18.38
C TYR A 83 -1.80 3.79 19.55
N VAL A 84 -3.01 4.24 19.24
CA VAL A 84 -4.03 4.58 20.23
C VAL A 84 -5.37 3.98 19.83
N LYS A 85 -6.11 3.46 20.81
CA LYS A 85 -7.51 3.07 20.62
C LYS A 85 -8.40 4.20 21.10
N ALA A 86 -9.24 4.71 20.20
CA ALA A 86 -10.09 5.87 20.47
C ALA A 86 -11.39 5.80 19.67
N THR A 87 -12.39 6.54 20.11
CA THR A 87 -13.62 6.78 19.35
C THR A 87 -13.39 7.81 18.23
N LEU A 88 -14.29 7.85 17.25
CA LEU A 88 -14.26 8.91 16.24
C LEU A 88 -14.57 10.30 16.82
N GLU A 89 -15.32 10.37 17.92
CA GLU A 89 -15.58 11.61 18.64
C GLU A 89 -14.31 12.17 19.28
N GLU A 90 -13.52 11.31 19.94
CA GLU A 90 -12.22 11.71 20.51
C GLU A 90 -11.23 12.13 19.41
N PHE A 91 -11.20 11.41 18.28
CA PHE A 91 -10.39 11.79 17.11
C PHE A 91 -10.82 13.16 16.54
N LEU A 92 -12.13 13.42 16.47
CA LEU A 92 -12.69 14.71 16.04
C LEU A 92 -12.29 15.85 16.97
N ALA A 93 -12.44 15.66 18.27
CA ALA A 93 -12.06 16.64 19.28
C ALA A 93 -10.57 16.98 19.16
N TRP A 94 -9.71 15.95 19.07
CA TRP A 94 -8.27 16.11 18.90
C TRP A 94 -7.88 16.84 17.60
N SER A 95 -8.45 16.43 16.46
CA SER A 95 -8.11 16.99 15.15
C SER A 95 -8.63 18.41 14.91
N SER A 96 -9.60 18.86 15.68
CA SER A 96 -10.12 20.23 15.63
C SER A 96 -9.25 21.28 16.33
N GLY A 97 -8.11 20.87 16.92
CA GLY A 97 -7.17 21.78 17.57
C GLY A 97 -7.70 22.42 18.86
N GLN A 98 -8.77 21.86 19.45
CA GLN A 98 -9.21 22.28 20.78
C GLN A 98 -8.03 22.11 21.75
N PRO A 99 -7.69 23.15 22.54
CA PRO A 99 -6.47 23.19 23.34
C PRO A 99 -6.50 22.04 24.34
N SER A 100 -5.80 20.96 23.97
CA SER A 100 -5.63 19.70 24.70
C SER A 100 -6.95 19.07 25.16
N CYS A 101 -7.31 17.93 24.55
CA CYS A 101 -7.85 16.84 25.34
C CYS A 101 -6.81 16.50 26.43
N LEU A 102 -6.80 17.25 27.55
CA LEU A 102 -5.89 17.05 28.70
C LEU A 102 -6.07 15.66 29.31
N SER A 103 -7.16 14.98 28.94
CA SER A 103 -7.49 13.61 29.25
C SER A 103 -7.96 12.93 27.96
N GLY A 104 -7.68 11.63 27.84
CA GLY A 104 -8.11 10.79 26.72
C GLY A 104 -6.95 10.19 25.91
N PRO A 105 -7.27 9.32 24.94
CA PRO A 105 -6.28 8.51 24.24
C PRO A 105 -5.22 9.32 23.47
N PHE A 106 -5.56 10.54 23.02
CA PHE A 106 -4.67 11.41 22.26
C PHE A 106 -3.89 12.42 23.11
N SER A 107 -4.01 12.39 24.44
CA SER A 107 -3.45 13.42 25.34
C SER A 107 -1.92 13.60 25.25
N CYS A 108 -1.19 12.56 24.85
CA CYS A 108 0.26 12.59 24.64
C CYS A 108 0.69 13.16 23.28
N PHE A 109 -0.25 13.46 22.37
CA PHE A 109 0.03 13.78 20.97
C PHE A 109 -0.55 15.15 20.60
N GLU A 110 0.33 16.13 20.37
CA GLU A 110 -0.08 17.46 19.93
C GLU A 110 -0.44 17.45 18.43
N TYR A 111 -1.64 17.88 18.06
CA TYR A 111 -2.12 17.89 16.66
C TYR A 111 -1.21 18.65 15.70
N SER A 112 -0.51 19.68 16.17
CA SER A 112 0.46 20.44 15.35
C SER A 112 1.69 19.61 14.96
N LYS A 113 2.03 18.58 15.73
CA LYS A 113 3.24 17.75 15.59
C LYS A 113 2.95 16.35 15.07
N TYR A 114 1.74 15.84 15.30
CA TYR A 114 1.36 14.47 15.00
C TYR A 114 0.13 14.42 14.09
N TRP A 115 0.08 13.39 13.26
CA TRP A 115 -1.11 12.96 12.53
C TRP A 115 -1.61 11.63 13.10
N ALA A 116 -2.89 11.32 12.90
CA ALA A 116 -3.50 10.05 13.26
C ALA A 116 -4.17 9.42 12.04
N TYR A 117 -4.05 8.10 11.91
CA TYR A 117 -4.57 7.35 10.77
C TYR A 117 -5.17 6.02 11.20
N ALA A 118 -6.47 5.85 10.99
CA ALA A 118 -7.13 4.56 11.06
C ALA A 118 -7.07 3.92 9.67
N ASP A 119 -6.00 3.18 9.43
CA ASP A 119 -5.71 2.41 8.21
C ASP A 119 -6.20 0.96 8.32
N TYR A 120 -6.43 0.33 7.15
CA TYR A 120 -6.85 -1.07 7.00
C TYR A 120 -8.07 -1.50 7.84
N LYS A 121 -9.05 -0.60 8.03
CA LYS A 121 -10.26 -0.93 8.80
C LYS A 121 -11.25 -1.69 7.93
N TYR A 122 -11.25 -3.02 8.01
CA TYR A 122 -12.23 -3.86 7.32
C TYR A 122 -13.65 -3.47 7.72
N ILE A 123 -14.43 -2.98 6.76
CA ILE A 123 -15.79 -2.49 6.99
C ILE A 123 -16.67 -3.59 7.58
N ALA A 124 -16.51 -4.83 7.12
CA ALA A 124 -17.21 -6.00 7.66
C ALA A 124 -16.97 -6.25 9.15
N ARG A 125 -15.80 -5.89 9.69
CA ARG A 125 -15.46 -6.09 11.11
C ARG A 125 -15.91 -4.90 11.97
N ILE A 126 -15.67 -3.69 11.48
CA ILE A 126 -16.01 -2.48 12.26
C ILE A 126 -17.52 -2.27 12.35
N PHE A 127 -18.30 -2.70 11.34
CA PHE A 127 -19.76 -2.62 11.29
C PHE A 127 -20.44 -4.00 11.28
N GLU A 128 -19.85 -4.99 11.95
CA GLU A 128 -20.42 -6.35 12.03
C GLU A 128 -21.86 -6.39 12.58
N ASP A 129 -22.19 -5.42 13.44
CA ASP A 129 -23.49 -5.21 14.07
C ASP A 129 -24.47 -4.37 13.23
N LYS A 130 -24.02 -3.84 12.08
CA LYS A 130 -24.76 -2.91 11.22
C LYS A 130 -24.64 -3.29 9.75
N ALA A 131 -24.99 -4.53 9.42
CA ALA A 131 -24.76 -5.10 8.09
C ALA A 131 -25.46 -4.35 6.94
N GLU A 132 -26.50 -3.57 7.22
CA GLU A 132 -27.19 -2.71 6.25
C GLU A 132 -26.24 -1.68 5.59
N ILE A 133 -25.22 -1.21 6.32
CA ILE A 133 -24.27 -0.21 5.83
C ILE A 133 -23.41 -0.73 4.67
N PHE A 134 -23.31 -2.05 4.50
CA PHE A 134 -22.54 -2.62 3.40
C PHE A 134 -23.13 -2.26 2.03
N GLN A 135 -24.43 -2.00 1.96
CA GLN A 135 -25.15 -1.67 0.73
C GLN A 135 -24.96 -0.22 0.26
N ASP A 136 -24.35 0.62 1.11
CA ASP A 136 -23.99 2.00 0.77
C ASP A 136 -22.86 2.05 -0.27
N ILE A 137 -22.11 0.95 -0.42
CA ILE A 137 -20.95 0.79 -1.29
C ILE A 137 -21.31 -0.24 -2.37
N ARG A 138 -21.27 0.16 -3.64
CA ARG A 138 -21.88 -0.58 -4.75
C ARG A 138 -20.90 -0.89 -5.89
N TRP A 139 -19.85 -1.68 -5.62
CA TRP A 139 -18.86 -2.04 -6.65
C TRP A 139 -19.44 -2.80 -7.86
N SER A 140 -20.70 -3.22 -7.80
CA SER A 140 -21.49 -3.65 -8.96
C SER A 140 -21.51 -2.62 -10.10
N ASP A 141 -21.46 -1.32 -9.79
CA ASP A 141 -21.41 -0.26 -10.82
C ASP A 141 -20.09 -0.24 -11.61
N PHE A 142 -19.06 -0.89 -11.07
CA PHE A 142 -17.78 -1.15 -11.75
C PHE A 142 -17.71 -2.56 -12.34
N GLY A 143 -18.85 -3.28 -12.38
CA GLY A 143 -18.98 -4.64 -12.93
C GLY A 143 -18.44 -5.75 -12.04
N PHE A 144 -18.40 -5.51 -10.73
CA PHE A 144 -18.06 -6.49 -9.70
C PHE A 144 -19.29 -6.80 -8.83
N PRO A 145 -20.31 -7.50 -9.37
CA PRO A 145 -21.51 -7.82 -8.61
C PRO A 145 -21.16 -8.70 -7.40
N GLY A 146 -21.87 -8.47 -6.29
CA GLY A 146 -21.63 -9.15 -5.01
C GLY A 146 -20.49 -8.56 -4.18
N ARG A 147 -19.76 -7.57 -4.72
CA ARG A 147 -18.71 -6.85 -4.00
C ARG A 147 -19.26 -5.53 -3.46
N SER A 148 -19.21 -5.37 -2.15
CA SER A 148 -19.89 -4.31 -1.39
C SER A 148 -18.98 -3.74 -0.30
N GLY A 149 -19.55 -3.04 0.69
CA GLY A 149 -18.83 -2.67 1.90
C GLY A 149 -18.21 -3.86 2.61
N LYS A 150 -18.80 -5.06 2.53
CA LYS A 150 -18.29 -6.25 3.20
C LYS A 150 -16.87 -6.65 2.74
N GLU A 151 -16.55 -6.43 1.47
CA GLU A 151 -15.24 -6.73 0.86
C GLU A 151 -14.33 -5.50 0.78
N SER A 152 -14.69 -4.42 1.48
CA SER A 152 -14.02 -3.12 1.41
C SER A 152 -13.32 -2.76 2.73
N THR A 153 -12.34 -1.88 2.62
CA THR A 153 -11.58 -1.30 3.74
C THR A 153 -11.81 0.19 3.81
N LEU A 154 -11.93 0.69 5.03
CA LEU A 154 -12.13 2.08 5.39
C LEU A 154 -10.82 2.70 5.89
N TRP A 155 -10.59 3.95 5.50
CA TRP A 155 -9.41 4.73 5.86
C TRP A 155 -9.84 6.09 6.37
N ILE A 156 -9.48 6.43 7.60
CA ILE A 156 -9.81 7.72 8.21
C ILE A 156 -8.52 8.38 8.69
N GLY A 157 -8.13 9.52 8.12
CA GLY A 157 -6.87 10.18 8.44
C GLY A 157 -7.04 11.66 8.78
N SER A 158 -6.16 12.18 9.63
CA SER A 158 -5.98 13.63 9.77
C SER A 158 -5.02 14.19 8.71
N GLU A 159 -4.95 15.51 8.57
CA GLU A 159 -3.92 16.17 7.75
C GLU A 159 -2.51 15.66 8.06
N GLY A 160 -1.74 15.35 7.02
CA GLY A 160 -0.38 14.78 7.07
C GLY A 160 -0.33 13.25 7.23
N ALA A 161 -1.45 12.60 7.55
CA ALA A 161 -1.50 11.14 7.63
C ALA A 161 -1.17 10.52 6.27
N ASN A 162 -0.21 9.59 6.27
CA ASN A 162 0.33 9.02 5.04
C ASN A 162 0.61 7.52 5.13
N THR A 163 0.65 6.89 3.96
CA THR A 163 1.15 5.52 3.76
C THR A 163 2.46 5.61 2.99
N PRO A 164 3.57 5.04 3.52
CA PRO A 164 4.85 4.95 2.81
C PRO A 164 4.71 4.38 1.40
N CYS A 165 5.66 4.72 0.51
CA CYS A 165 5.62 4.24 -0.87
C CYS A 165 5.74 2.70 -0.91
N HIS A 166 4.76 2.04 -1.52
CA HIS A 166 4.70 0.60 -1.67
C HIS A 166 3.98 0.22 -2.96
N LEU A 167 4.08 -1.06 -3.35
CA LEU A 167 3.14 -1.66 -4.29
C LEU A 167 2.35 -2.77 -3.60
N ASP A 168 1.12 -3.00 -4.08
CA ASP A 168 0.29 -4.13 -3.69
C ASP A 168 0.70 -5.36 -4.52
N SER A 169 1.01 -6.48 -3.87
CA SER A 169 1.39 -7.74 -4.55
C SER A 169 0.22 -8.42 -5.25
N TYR A 170 -1.02 -8.09 -4.85
CA TYR A 170 -2.25 -8.71 -5.33
C TYR A 170 -3.17 -7.68 -6.00
N GLY A 171 -3.91 -8.16 -7.00
CA GLY A 171 -5.02 -7.47 -7.61
C GLY A 171 -4.68 -6.16 -8.30
N CYS A 172 -5.74 -5.40 -8.54
CA CYS A 172 -5.70 -3.94 -8.70
C CYS A 172 -6.63 -3.30 -7.66
N ASN A 173 -6.45 -2.02 -7.39
CA ASN A 173 -7.18 -1.33 -6.33
C ASN A 173 -8.11 -0.25 -6.89
N LEU A 174 -9.36 -0.26 -6.46
CA LEU A 174 -10.32 0.83 -6.67
C LEU A 174 -10.49 1.61 -5.38
N VAL A 175 -10.15 2.89 -5.39
CA VAL A 175 -10.15 3.76 -4.20
C VAL A 175 -11.14 4.90 -4.38
N LEU A 176 -12.25 4.86 -3.66
CA LEU A 176 -13.21 5.95 -3.55
C LEU A 176 -12.76 6.95 -2.48
N GLN A 177 -12.64 8.23 -2.85
CA GLN A 177 -12.51 9.30 -1.88
C GLN A 177 -13.89 9.81 -1.48
N VAL A 178 -14.17 9.84 -0.18
CA VAL A 178 -15.49 10.17 0.36
C VAL A 178 -15.50 11.54 1.04
N GLN A 179 -14.56 11.78 1.94
CA GLN A 179 -14.42 13.05 2.66
C GLN A 179 -12.99 13.58 2.51
N GLY A 180 -12.83 14.89 2.33
CA GLY A 180 -11.53 15.53 2.17
C GLY A 180 -10.76 15.03 0.95
N ARG A 181 -9.53 15.50 0.77
CA ARG A 181 -8.67 15.16 -0.36
C ARG A 181 -7.42 14.41 0.09
N LYS A 182 -7.01 13.43 -0.73
CA LYS A 182 -5.71 12.75 -0.60
C LYS A 182 -4.86 13.00 -1.85
N LYS A 183 -3.58 13.26 -1.65
CA LYS A 183 -2.59 13.36 -2.72
C LYS A 183 -1.92 12.00 -2.92
N TRP A 184 -1.87 11.55 -4.16
CA TRP A 184 -1.28 10.30 -4.58
C TRP A 184 -0.07 10.59 -5.45
N HIS A 185 1.04 9.95 -5.14
CA HIS A 185 2.24 9.87 -5.97
C HIS A 185 2.38 8.44 -6.45
N LEU A 186 2.18 8.21 -7.74
CA LEU A 186 2.20 6.88 -8.35
C LEU A 186 3.44 6.72 -9.24
N PHE A 187 4.05 5.55 -9.25
CA PHE A 187 5.18 5.24 -10.13
C PHE A 187 4.92 3.93 -10.87
N PRO A 188 5.28 3.85 -12.17
CA PRO A 188 5.01 2.66 -12.97
C PRO A 188 5.83 1.47 -12.44
N PRO A 189 5.38 0.21 -12.67
CA PRO A 189 6.13 -0.99 -12.29
C PRO A 189 7.57 -1.02 -12.86
N GLY A 190 7.81 -0.36 -14.00
CA GLY A 190 9.13 -0.22 -14.62
C GLY A 190 10.16 0.54 -13.76
N ASP A 191 9.71 1.35 -12.79
CA ASP A 191 10.56 2.12 -11.88
C ASP A 191 11.01 1.31 -10.65
N THR A 192 10.64 0.02 -10.55
CA THR A 192 10.90 -0.83 -9.36
C THR A 192 12.36 -0.79 -8.90
N SER A 193 13.33 -0.90 -9.81
CA SER A 193 14.75 -0.87 -9.44
C SER A 193 15.22 0.48 -8.89
N PHE A 194 14.57 1.57 -9.30
CA PHE A 194 14.84 2.94 -8.84
C PHE A 194 14.18 3.28 -7.50
N LEU A 195 13.22 2.44 -7.08
CA LEU A 195 12.48 2.59 -5.83
C LEU A 195 13.05 1.75 -4.68
N TYR A 196 14.12 0.99 -4.92
CA TYR A 196 14.84 0.23 -3.87
C TYR A 196 13.88 -0.64 -3.03
N PRO A 197 13.30 -1.70 -3.62
CA PRO A 197 12.29 -2.52 -2.95
C PRO A 197 12.85 -3.19 -1.70
N THR A 198 12.01 -3.31 -0.68
CA THR A 198 12.27 -4.09 0.53
C THR A 198 11.00 -4.80 0.98
N ARG A 199 11.18 -5.94 1.63
CA ARG A 199 10.13 -6.68 2.33
C ARG A 199 10.26 -6.56 3.85
N ILE A 200 11.09 -5.63 4.33
CA ILE A 200 11.32 -5.40 5.76
C ILE A 200 10.96 -3.94 6.10
N PRO A 201 10.04 -3.71 7.05
CA PRO A 201 9.25 -4.72 7.76
C PRO A 201 8.31 -5.50 6.83
N TYR A 202 8.14 -6.78 7.11
CA TYR A 202 7.27 -7.67 6.34
C TYR A 202 5.81 -7.38 6.69
N GLU A 203 5.05 -7.07 5.65
CA GLU A 203 3.60 -7.06 5.62
C GLU A 203 3.19 -7.93 4.43
N GLU A 204 2.26 -8.85 4.64
CA GLU A 204 1.69 -9.64 3.57
C GLU A 204 1.02 -8.71 2.57
N SER A 205 1.20 -8.99 1.28
CA SER A 205 0.65 -8.21 0.17
C SER A 205 1.29 -6.85 -0.12
N SER A 206 2.33 -6.45 0.61
CA SER A 206 3.03 -5.18 0.38
C SER A 206 4.53 -5.38 0.10
N VAL A 207 5.02 -4.69 -0.93
CA VAL A 207 6.47 -4.46 -1.14
C VAL A 207 6.74 -2.97 -0.97
N PHE A 208 7.58 -2.61 0.00
CA PHE A 208 7.86 -1.22 0.34
C PHE A 208 9.06 -0.68 -0.43
N SER A 209 9.11 0.65 -0.56
CA SER A 209 10.30 1.38 -1.01
C SER A 209 11.13 1.77 0.21
N LYS A 210 12.45 1.60 0.13
CA LYS A 210 13.38 2.17 1.12
C LYS A 210 13.46 3.70 1.04
N VAL A 211 12.94 4.31 -0.04
CA VAL A 211 13.02 5.74 -0.30
C VAL A 211 11.82 6.46 0.33
N ASN A 212 12.07 7.51 1.12
CA ASN A 212 11.01 8.47 1.42
C ASN A 212 10.74 9.35 0.20
N VAL A 213 9.73 9.01 -0.60
CA VAL A 213 9.46 9.73 -1.86
C VAL A 213 9.03 11.19 -1.67
N ALA A 214 8.55 11.56 -0.47
CA ALA A 214 8.25 12.95 -0.14
C ALA A 214 9.50 13.76 0.19
N LYS A 215 10.60 13.10 0.61
CA LYS A 215 11.90 13.72 0.92
C LYS A 215 13.04 12.73 0.63
N PRO A 216 13.37 12.49 -0.65
CA PRO A 216 14.29 11.42 -1.04
C PRO A 216 15.73 11.72 -0.64
N ASP A 217 16.40 10.75 -0.02
CA ASP A 217 17.84 10.79 0.22
C ASP A 217 18.61 10.31 -1.02
N LEU A 218 18.87 11.22 -1.95
CA LEU A 218 19.57 10.92 -3.20
C LEU A 218 21.05 10.54 -3.01
N LYS A 219 21.63 10.72 -1.81
CA LYS A 219 22.98 10.20 -1.52
C LYS A 219 22.94 8.70 -1.30
N ARG A 220 21.92 8.20 -0.59
CA ARG A 220 21.71 6.77 -0.33
C ARG A 220 21.02 6.07 -1.49
N PHE A 221 20.12 6.75 -2.17
CA PHE A 221 19.24 6.20 -3.22
C PHE A 221 19.37 7.00 -4.53
N PRO A 222 20.56 7.07 -5.13
CA PRO A 222 20.82 7.94 -6.29
C PRO A 222 19.99 7.62 -7.53
N GLU A 223 19.57 6.36 -7.71
CA GLU A 223 18.77 5.95 -8.87
C GLU A 223 17.33 6.46 -8.83
N PHE A 224 16.84 6.89 -7.65
CA PHE A 224 15.49 7.45 -7.51
C PHE A 224 15.27 8.69 -8.39
N LYS A 225 16.33 9.43 -8.74
CA LYS A 225 16.26 10.58 -9.66
C LYS A 225 15.76 10.20 -11.07
N ASN A 226 15.83 8.93 -11.44
CA ASN A 226 15.37 8.43 -12.73
C ASN A 226 13.86 8.13 -12.75
N THR A 227 13.18 8.23 -11.59
CA THR A 227 11.73 8.02 -11.50
C THR A 227 10.95 9.28 -11.91
N THR A 228 9.75 9.08 -12.46
CA THR A 228 8.80 10.16 -12.72
C THR A 228 7.47 9.87 -12.05
N ALA A 229 7.10 10.70 -11.07
CA ALA A 229 5.85 10.53 -10.34
C ALA A 229 4.65 10.94 -11.22
N HIS A 230 3.65 10.06 -11.27
CA HIS A 230 2.29 10.34 -11.73
C HIS A 230 1.48 10.84 -10.53
N VAL A 231 1.14 12.13 -10.50
CA VAL A 231 0.57 12.76 -9.30
C VAL A 231 -0.89 13.14 -9.52
N VAL A 232 -1.76 12.78 -8.58
CA VAL A 232 -3.17 13.19 -8.57
C VAL A 232 -3.63 13.56 -7.16
N THR A 233 -4.46 14.59 -7.06
CA THR A 233 -5.22 14.88 -5.83
C THR A 233 -6.63 14.33 -6.00
N LEU A 234 -6.92 13.24 -5.29
CA LEU A 234 -8.21 12.57 -5.33
C LEU A 234 -9.21 13.34 -4.45
N SER A 235 -10.32 13.76 -5.04
CA SER A 235 -11.36 14.57 -4.41
C SER A 235 -12.62 13.74 -4.10
N PRO A 236 -13.47 14.18 -3.14
CA PRO A 236 -14.72 13.50 -2.83
C PRO A 236 -15.56 13.16 -4.08
N GLY A 237 -16.04 11.92 -4.16
CA GLY A 237 -16.81 11.40 -5.30
C GLY A 237 -15.99 10.89 -6.48
N GLN A 238 -14.65 10.96 -6.41
CA GLN A 238 -13.76 10.38 -7.41
C GLN A 238 -13.29 8.98 -6.99
N VAL A 239 -13.11 8.10 -7.98
CA VAL A 239 -12.57 6.75 -7.78
C VAL A 239 -11.27 6.60 -8.55
N LEU A 240 -10.16 6.37 -7.84
CA LEU A 240 -8.85 6.07 -8.44
C LEU A 240 -8.74 4.57 -8.71
N LEU A 241 -8.38 4.21 -9.93
CA LEU A 241 -7.83 2.90 -10.27
C LEU A 241 -6.31 2.93 -10.09
N VAL A 242 -5.81 2.08 -9.21
CA VAL A 242 -4.38 1.75 -9.08
C VAL A 242 -4.19 0.37 -9.72
N PRO A 243 -3.60 0.28 -10.93
CA PRO A 243 -3.37 -1.00 -11.57
C PRO A 243 -2.38 -1.85 -10.79
N ARG A 244 -2.35 -3.15 -11.10
CA ARG A 244 -1.41 -4.10 -10.50
C ARG A 244 0.02 -3.58 -10.51
N HIS A 245 0.70 -3.73 -9.39
CA HIS A 245 2.12 -3.42 -9.18
C HIS A 245 2.52 -1.95 -9.36
N TRP A 246 1.57 -1.02 -9.51
CA TRP A 246 1.88 0.40 -9.45
C TRP A 246 2.27 0.79 -8.04
N TRP A 247 3.48 1.32 -7.92
CA TRP A 247 3.99 1.89 -6.70
C TRP A 247 3.20 3.14 -6.35
N HIS A 248 2.90 3.35 -5.09
CA HIS A 248 2.11 4.48 -4.66
C HIS A 248 2.46 4.94 -3.24
N TYR A 249 2.55 6.26 -3.07
CA TYR A 249 2.57 6.97 -1.81
C TYR A 249 1.33 7.84 -1.70
N VAL A 250 0.74 7.89 -0.52
CA VAL A 250 -0.56 8.56 -0.30
C VAL A 250 -0.47 9.44 0.93
N GLU A 251 -0.96 10.67 0.82
CA GLU A 251 -0.98 11.66 1.90
C GLU A 251 -2.35 12.34 2.02
N SER A 252 -2.84 12.48 3.24
CA SER A 252 -4.04 13.26 3.57
C SER A 252 -3.69 14.75 3.63
N ILE A 253 -4.30 15.56 2.75
CA ILE A 253 -3.97 16.99 2.62
C ILE A 253 -5.05 17.94 3.14
N ASP A 254 -6.21 17.40 3.52
CA ASP A 254 -7.27 18.14 4.21
C ASP A 254 -7.32 17.72 5.69
N PRO A 255 -7.90 18.54 6.60
CA PRO A 255 -7.92 18.29 8.04
C PRO A 255 -8.38 16.89 8.44
N ILE A 256 -9.38 16.36 7.73
CA ILE A 256 -9.93 15.02 7.90
C ILE A 256 -10.21 14.43 6.52
N THR A 257 -9.76 13.20 6.30
CA THR A 257 -10.02 12.44 5.08
C THR A 257 -10.70 11.12 5.39
N ILE A 258 -11.59 10.70 4.49
CA ILE A 258 -12.19 9.37 4.47
C ILE A 258 -12.08 8.79 3.07
N SER A 259 -11.55 7.59 2.97
CA SER A 259 -11.50 6.82 1.72
C SER A 259 -12.00 5.40 1.96
N ILE A 260 -12.54 4.79 0.92
CA ILE A 260 -12.96 3.38 0.90
C ILE A 260 -12.27 2.74 -0.29
N ASN A 261 -11.67 1.57 -0.12
CA ASN A 261 -11.10 0.86 -1.26
C ASN A 261 -11.55 -0.60 -1.37
N SER A 262 -11.28 -1.15 -2.55
CA SER A 262 -11.62 -2.50 -2.96
C SER A 262 -10.49 -3.07 -3.80
N TRP A 263 -9.87 -4.17 -3.34
CA TRP A 263 -8.95 -4.95 -4.15
C TRP A 263 -9.69 -5.93 -5.07
N ILE A 264 -9.52 -5.76 -6.37
CA ILE A 264 -10.06 -6.67 -7.38
C ILE A 264 -9.02 -7.76 -7.65
N GLU A 265 -9.38 -9.00 -7.36
CA GLU A 265 -8.52 -10.17 -7.60
C GLU A 265 -8.26 -10.40 -9.09
N LEU A 266 -7.04 -10.82 -9.41
CA LEU A 266 -6.58 -11.14 -10.76
C LEU A 266 -6.03 -12.57 -10.80
N ASP A 267 -6.09 -13.23 -11.97
CA ASP A 267 -5.55 -14.59 -12.14
C ASP A 267 -4.05 -14.67 -11.79
N ALA A 268 -3.30 -13.61 -12.09
CA ALA A 268 -1.87 -13.50 -11.77
C ALA A 268 -1.58 -13.50 -10.26
N ASP A 269 -2.59 -13.31 -9.41
CA ASP A 269 -2.41 -13.29 -7.95
C ASP A 269 -2.09 -14.67 -7.37
N HIS A 270 -2.36 -15.75 -8.10
CA HIS A 270 -2.04 -17.09 -7.59
C HIS A 270 -0.53 -17.34 -7.54
N GLU A 271 0.22 -16.81 -8.50
CA GLU A 271 1.68 -16.87 -8.50
C GLU A 271 2.26 -16.00 -7.39
N ALA A 272 1.76 -14.75 -7.29
CA ALA A 272 2.16 -13.85 -6.21
C ALA A 272 1.91 -14.45 -4.82
N ARG A 273 0.81 -15.19 -4.60
CA ARG A 273 0.56 -15.86 -3.31
C ARG A 273 1.63 -16.91 -2.96
N VAL A 274 2.27 -17.53 -3.96
CA VAL A 274 3.39 -18.45 -3.73
C VAL A 274 4.63 -17.67 -3.30
N GLU A 275 4.95 -16.58 -3.99
CA GLU A 275 6.06 -15.67 -3.65
C GLU A 275 5.91 -15.11 -2.22
N GLU A 276 4.70 -14.67 -1.87
CA GLU A 276 4.36 -14.14 -0.54
C GLU A 276 4.50 -15.22 0.55
N ALA A 277 4.01 -16.44 0.30
CA ALA A 277 4.15 -17.54 1.24
C ALA A 277 5.61 -17.96 1.46
N ILE A 278 6.46 -17.89 0.41
CA ILE A 278 7.91 -18.12 0.54
C ILE A 278 8.53 -17.01 1.40
N THR A 279 8.23 -15.75 1.09
CA THR A 279 8.75 -14.58 1.81
C THR A 279 8.41 -14.68 3.30
N ARG A 280 7.14 -14.91 3.62
CA ARG A 280 6.65 -15.13 4.99
C ARG A 280 7.40 -16.25 5.69
N THR A 281 7.59 -17.38 5.01
CA THR A 281 8.29 -18.54 5.56
C THR A 281 9.72 -18.20 5.95
N LEU A 282 10.44 -17.46 5.10
CA LEU A 282 11.82 -17.05 5.34
C LEU A 282 11.92 -16.06 6.51
N VAL A 283 11.11 -15.00 6.49
CA VAL A 283 11.10 -13.97 7.56
C VAL A 283 10.79 -14.61 8.92
N CYS A 284 9.74 -15.42 9.01
CA CYS A 284 9.36 -16.08 10.26
C CYS A 284 10.42 -17.10 10.74
N ALA A 285 11.07 -17.83 9.81
CA ALA A 285 12.09 -18.81 10.16
C ALA A 285 13.33 -18.15 10.77
N ILE A 286 13.81 -17.06 10.15
CA ILE A 286 14.97 -16.32 10.65
C ILE A 286 14.60 -15.64 11.97
N LYS A 287 13.41 -15.01 12.05
CA LYS A 287 12.95 -14.35 13.29
C LYS A 287 12.85 -15.31 14.47
N SER A 288 12.43 -16.54 14.22
CA SER A 288 12.34 -17.57 15.26
C SER A 288 13.70 -18.09 15.73
N ALA A 289 14.77 -17.86 14.95
CA ALA A 289 16.12 -18.28 15.28
C ALA A 289 16.92 -17.20 16.02
N GLU A 290 16.46 -15.94 16.02
CA GLU A 290 17.13 -14.85 16.72
C GLU A 290 16.98 -14.94 18.23
N SER A 291 17.98 -14.40 18.94
CA SER A 291 17.94 -14.34 20.40
C SER A 291 16.91 -13.30 20.85
N PRO A 292 16.17 -13.52 21.95
CA PRO A 292 15.11 -12.61 22.42
C PRO A 292 15.55 -11.17 22.77
N GLY A 293 16.84 -10.84 22.66
CA GLY A 293 17.40 -9.52 22.93
C GLY A 293 17.63 -8.66 21.69
N ASP A 294 17.30 -9.15 20.49
CA ASP A 294 17.39 -8.34 19.27
C ASP A 294 16.12 -7.49 19.08
N GLU A 295 16.29 -6.18 18.92
CA GLU A 295 15.19 -5.21 18.81
C GLU A 295 14.69 -5.04 17.36
N ASP A 296 15.22 -5.84 16.43
CA ASP A 296 14.93 -5.71 15.01
C ASP A 296 13.45 -5.98 14.65
N ILE A 297 12.80 -4.94 14.14
CA ILE A 297 11.36 -4.97 13.85
C ILE A 297 11.12 -5.45 12.41
N TRP A 298 11.27 -6.76 12.20
CA TRP A 298 11.07 -7.37 10.88
C TRP A 298 9.63 -7.63 10.47
N LEU A 299 8.68 -7.56 11.39
CA LEU A 299 7.26 -7.74 11.09
C LEU A 299 6.55 -6.41 11.26
N ASN A 300 5.68 -6.07 10.31
CA ASN A 300 4.78 -4.94 10.45
C ASN A 300 3.85 -5.18 11.65
N PRO A 301 3.49 -4.17 12.47
CA PRO A 301 2.54 -4.34 13.57
C PRO A 301 1.14 -4.81 13.13
N THR A 302 0.81 -4.70 11.84
CA THR A 302 -0.42 -5.23 11.25
C THR A 302 -0.39 -6.76 11.06
N GLU A 303 0.80 -7.38 11.09
CA GLU A 303 0.98 -8.83 10.99
C GLU A 303 0.76 -9.53 12.32
N VAL A 304 0.27 -10.77 12.25
CA VAL A 304 0.24 -11.67 13.41
C VAL A 304 1.68 -12.03 13.78
N GLU A 305 1.99 -12.14 15.08
CA GLU A 305 3.28 -12.59 15.59
C GLU A 305 3.83 -13.81 14.83
N ALA A 306 5.16 -13.93 14.78
CA ALA A 306 5.88 -14.93 13.98
C ALA A 306 5.20 -16.31 14.05
N THR A 307 4.63 -16.75 12.93
CA THR A 307 3.92 -18.02 12.85
C THR A 307 4.88 -19.20 12.75
N SER A 308 4.47 -20.34 13.31
CA SER A 308 5.31 -21.54 13.33
C SER A 308 5.65 -22.05 11.93
N HIS A 309 6.75 -22.81 11.83
CA HIS A 309 7.18 -23.44 10.57
C HIS A 309 6.05 -24.24 9.90
N GLU A 310 5.31 -25.03 10.68
CA GLU A 310 4.20 -25.85 10.19
C GLU A 310 3.08 -24.99 9.57
N ILE A 311 2.70 -23.89 10.23
CA ILE A 311 1.67 -22.98 9.73
C ILE A 311 2.12 -22.33 8.41
N ASN A 312 3.38 -21.86 8.34
CA ASN A 312 3.91 -21.25 7.12
C ASN A 312 3.98 -22.26 5.95
N LEU A 313 4.38 -23.50 6.22
CA LEU A 313 4.41 -24.55 5.21
C LEU A 313 3.00 -24.92 4.72
N GLN A 314 1.99 -24.90 5.59
CA GLN A 314 0.60 -25.07 5.19
C GLN A 314 0.10 -23.94 4.28
N TYR A 315 0.46 -22.68 4.58
CA TYR A 315 0.17 -21.55 3.70
C TYR A 315 0.81 -21.72 2.32
N LEU A 316 2.10 -22.07 2.27
CA LEU A 316 2.82 -22.31 1.01
C LEU A 316 2.17 -23.43 0.19
N ASN A 317 1.85 -24.57 0.81
CA ASN A 317 1.20 -25.68 0.12
C ASN A 317 -0.20 -25.29 -0.43
N LYS A 318 -0.96 -24.49 0.31
CA LYS A 318 -2.25 -23.96 -0.16
C LYS A 318 -2.08 -23.01 -1.34
N ALA A 319 -1.08 -22.13 -1.31
CA ALA A 319 -0.79 -21.21 -2.41
C ALA A 319 -0.40 -21.96 -3.69
N VAL A 320 0.53 -22.93 -3.59
CA VAL A 320 0.94 -23.78 -4.72
C VAL A 320 -0.26 -24.58 -5.27
N SER A 321 -1.09 -25.13 -4.38
CA SER A 321 -2.30 -25.86 -4.79
C SER A 321 -3.30 -24.96 -5.53
N ALA A 322 -3.47 -23.72 -5.09
CA ALA A 322 -4.36 -22.75 -5.73
C ALA A 322 -3.84 -22.36 -7.12
N TYR A 323 -2.53 -22.15 -7.26
CA TYR A 323 -1.87 -21.87 -8.55
C TYR A 323 -2.15 -22.96 -9.59
N PHE A 324 -1.94 -24.23 -9.25
CA PHE A 324 -2.21 -25.33 -10.19
C PHE A 324 -3.70 -25.52 -10.50
N LYS A 325 -4.60 -25.22 -9.56
CA LYS A 325 -6.04 -25.24 -9.81
C LYS A 325 -6.43 -24.18 -10.84
N CYS A 326 -5.91 -22.96 -10.70
CA CYS A 326 -6.13 -21.87 -11.65
C CYS A 326 -5.60 -22.23 -13.05
N GLN A 327 -4.36 -22.73 -13.14
CA GLN A 327 -3.80 -23.14 -14.44
C GLN A 327 -4.67 -24.20 -15.15
N LYS A 328 -5.16 -25.20 -14.42
CA LYS A 328 -6.04 -26.24 -15.00
C LYS A 328 -7.38 -25.67 -15.47
N ALA A 329 -7.96 -24.73 -14.74
CA ALA A 329 -9.19 -24.05 -15.16
C ALA A 329 -8.98 -23.28 -16.48
N ASN A 330 -7.88 -22.53 -16.57
CA ASN A 330 -7.55 -21.74 -17.77
C ASN A 330 -7.30 -22.63 -19.00
N VAL A 331 -6.65 -23.78 -18.83
CA VAL A 331 -6.48 -24.77 -19.92
C VAL A 331 -7.82 -25.36 -20.34
N SER A 332 -8.71 -25.67 -19.39
CA SER A 332 -10.03 -26.23 -19.67
C SER A 332 -10.96 -25.25 -20.40
N GLU A 333 -10.84 -23.94 -20.14
CA GLU A 333 -11.60 -22.91 -20.85
C GLU A 333 -11.10 -22.71 -22.28
N GLN A 334 -9.78 -22.79 -22.50
CA GLN A 334 -9.19 -22.72 -23.84
C GLN A 334 -9.46 -23.98 -24.70
N THR A 335 -9.77 -25.13 -24.08
CA THR A 335 -10.10 -26.38 -24.79
C THR A 335 -11.59 -26.59 -25.04
N ARG A 336 -12.48 -25.67 -24.64
CA ARG A 336 -13.89 -25.74 -25.06
C ARG A 336 -13.99 -25.37 -26.55
N PRO A 337 -14.45 -26.28 -27.44
CA PRO A 337 -14.64 -25.93 -28.83
C PRO A 337 -15.74 -24.87 -28.94
N SER A 338 -15.46 -23.77 -29.63
CA SER A 338 -16.49 -22.91 -30.19
C SER A 338 -17.42 -23.79 -31.03
N SER A 339 -18.68 -23.91 -30.62
CA SER A 339 -19.69 -24.63 -31.38
C SER A 339 -19.97 -23.89 -32.69
N THR A 340 -19.23 -24.26 -33.73
CA THR A 340 -19.64 -24.08 -35.12
C THR A 340 -19.26 -25.38 -35.82
N GLU A 341 -20.27 -26.02 -36.40
CA GLU A 341 -20.24 -27.33 -37.05
C GLU A 341 -19.14 -27.43 -38.13
N ALA A 342 -18.44 -28.57 -38.18
CA ALA A 342 -18.19 -29.32 -39.43
C ALA A 342 -17.44 -30.64 -39.16
N GLU A 343 -18.18 -31.73 -39.39
CA GLU A 343 -17.82 -33.01 -40.00
C GLU A 343 -16.53 -33.80 -39.67
N ARG A 344 -16.77 -35.09 -39.43
CA ARG A 344 -15.84 -36.19 -39.17
C ARG A 344 -14.90 -36.46 -40.36
N VAL A 345 -13.62 -36.74 -40.08
CA VAL A 345 -12.88 -37.88 -40.67
C VAL A 345 -11.97 -38.51 -39.61
N THR A 346 -12.05 -39.84 -39.52
CA THR A 346 -11.39 -40.74 -38.55
C THR A 346 -10.00 -41.22 -39.00
N SER A 347 -9.19 -41.63 -38.01
CA SER A 347 -8.17 -42.73 -37.98
C SER A 347 -6.70 -42.30 -37.66
N PRO A 348 -5.80 -43.19 -37.16
CA PRO A 348 -5.42 -43.19 -35.74
C PRO A 348 -3.91 -43.19 -35.39
N SER A 349 -3.60 -42.81 -34.15
CA SER A 349 -2.51 -43.26 -33.27
C SER A 349 -1.04 -43.12 -33.72
N HIS A 350 -0.24 -42.34 -32.96
CA HIS A 350 1.18 -42.66 -32.78
C HIS A 350 1.71 -42.40 -31.36
N LYS A 351 2.57 -43.35 -30.97
CA LYS A 351 3.09 -43.72 -29.65
C LYS A 351 4.01 -42.67 -29.01
N ARG A 352 3.90 -42.59 -27.67
CA ARG A 352 4.92 -42.07 -26.74
C ARG A 352 6.31 -42.65 -27.03
N ARG A 353 7.33 -41.79 -27.03
CA ARG A 353 8.74 -42.18 -26.87
C ARG A 353 9.40 -41.34 -25.78
N LYS A 354 9.73 -42.01 -24.67
CA LYS A 354 10.71 -41.58 -23.66
C LYS A 354 12.11 -41.63 -24.29
N LYS A 355 12.95 -40.63 -24.03
CA LYS A 355 14.41 -40.78 -24.06
C LYS A 355 15.04 -39.92 -22.97
N GLN A 356 15.88 -40.56 -22.16
CA GLN A 356 16.61 -40.02 -21.02
C GLN A 356 17.99 -39.47 -21.44
N VAL A 357 18.36 -38.38 -20.76
CA VAL A 357 19.66 -37.98 -20.19
C VAL A 357 20.83 -37.58 -21.10
N GLY A 358 21.36 -36.39 -20.79
CA GLY A 358 22.75 -35.95 -20.98
C GLY A 358 22.94 -34.52 -20.48
N TRP A 359 23.47 -34.35 -19.27
CA TRP A 359 23.96 -33.06 -18.76
C TRP A 359 25.46 -32.95 -19.03
N GLU A 360 25.93 -31.78 -19.46
CA GLU A 360 27.15 -31.12 -18.96
C GLU A 360 27.17 -29.62 -19.37
N PRO A 361 27.94 -28.77 -18.66
CA PRO A 361 27.56 -27.40 -18.35
C PRO A 361 28.22 -26.35 -19.26
N GLY A 362 27.45 -25.34 -19.69
CA GLY A 362 28.00 -24.24 -20.48
C GLY A 362 27.14 -22.97 -20.42
N GLY A 363 27.65 -21.95 -19.74
CA GLY A 363 27.34 -20.53 -19.94
C GLY A 363 25.89 -20.10 -19.71
N CYS A 364 25.61 -19.57 -18.52
CA CYS A 364 24.39 -18.78 -18.25
C CYS A 364 24.40 -17.51 -19.13
N LYS A 365 23.88 -17.61 -20.34
CA LYS A 365 23.38 -16.46 -21.10
C LYS A 365 21.98 -16.15 -20.59
N LEU A 366 21.87 -14.95 -20.04
CA LEU A 366 20.66 -14.27 -19.62
C LEU A 366 19.57 -14.44 -20.70
N LEU A 367 18.59 -15.31 -20.45
CA LEU A 367 17.34 -15.32 -21.18
C LEU A 367 16.45 -14.29 -20.50
N THR A 368 16.42 -13.08 -21.06
CA THR A 368 15.26 -12.20 -20.93
C THR A 368 14.06 -12.98 -21.43
N HIS A 369 13.29 -13.56 -20.51
CA HIS A 369 11.97 -14.07 -20.82
C HIS A 369 11.10 -12.83 -21.09
N GLU A 370 11.14 -12.35 -22.34
CA GLU A 370 10.06 -11.53 -22.86
C GLU A 370 8.80 -12.33 -22.63
N PHE A 371 7.90 -11.78 -21.82
CA PHE A 371 6.55 -12.28 -21.69
C PHE A 371 5.99 -12.42 -23.10
N GLY A 372 5.85 -13.66 -23.55
CA GLY A 372 5.09 -14.01 -24.74
C GLY A 372 3.66 -13.58 -24.50
N SER A 373 3.39 -12.32 -24.83
CA SER A 373 2.06 -11.78 -25.03
C SER A 373 1.34 -12.78 -25.91
N SER A 374 0.33 -13.43 -25.35
CA SER A 374 -0.59 -14.27 -26.10
C SER A 374 -1.06 -13.48 -27.31
N THR A 375 -0.65 -13.91 -28.50
CA THR A 375 -0.95 -13.31 -29.81
C THR A 375 -2.43 -13.50 -30.20
N LEU A 376 -3.33 -13.56 -29.21
CA LEU A 376 -4.76 -13.83 -29.32
C LEU A 376 -5.66 -12.78 -28.63
N LYS A 377 -5.13 -11.62 -28.22
CA LYS A 377 -5.93 -10.48 -27.70
C LYS A 377 -5.49 -9.10 -28.19
N ALA A 378 -4.81 -9.01 -29.33
CA ALA A 378 -4.37 -7.72 -29.89
C ALA A 378 -5.44 -7.00 -30.75
N GLU A 379 -6.59 -7.61 -31.03
CA GLU A 379 -7.57 -7.08 -32.02
C GLU A 379 -8.84 -6.44 -31.42
N LYS A 380 -8.92 -6.22 -30.10
CA LYS A 380 -10.02 -5.45 -29.49
C LYS A 380 -9.55 -4.57 -28.33
N PHE A 381 -8.61 -3.65 -28.58
CA PHE A 381 -8.59 -2.45 -27.75
C PHE A 381 -9.46 -1.41 -28.46
N GLN A 382 -10.74 -1.34 -28.09
CA GLN A 382 -11.46 -0.08 -28.24
C GLN A 382 -10.57 1.01 -27.62
N LYS A 383 -10.40 2.15 -28.30
CA LYS A 383 -9.65 3.29 -27.75
C LYS A 383 -10.17 3.54 -26.33
N ILE A 384 -9.27 3.40 -25.34
CA ILE A 384 -9.59 3.66 -23.93
C ILE A 384 -10.28 5.03 -23.86
N PRO A 385 -11.48 5.15 -23.28
CA PRO A 385 -12.33 6.33 -23.41
C PRO A 385 -11.91 7.43 -22.44
N PHE A 386 -10.64 7.83 -22.48
CA PHE A 386 -10.17 8.97 -21.68
C PHE A 386 -10.94 10.23 -22.05
N GLY A 387 -11.32 11.01 -21.03
CA GLY A 387 -12.18 12.16 -21.18
C GLY A 387 -12.60 12.72 -19.81
N PRO A 388 -13.69 13.50 -19.75
CA PRO A 388 -14.12 14.14 -18.50
C PRO A 388 -14.56 13.14 -17.41
N HIS A 389 -14.91 11.91 -17.78
CA HIS A 389 -15.38 10.87 -16.85
C HIS A 389 -14.32 9.81 -16.54
N LEU A 390 -13.23 9.76 -17.29
CA LEU A 390 -12.07 8.89 -17.08
C LEU A 390 -10.81 9.68 -17.37
N ILE A 391 -10.15 10.17 -16.30
CA ILE A 391 -8.99 11.04 -16.41
C ILE A 391 -7.73 10.20 -16.21
N GLN A 392 -6.85 10.16 -17.21
CA GLN A 392 -5.54 9.54 -17.06
C GLN A 392 -4.71 10.31 -16.02
N VAL A 393 -4.05 9.60 -15.09
CA VAL A 393 -3.07 10.24 -14.21
C VAL A 393 -1.76 10.39 -14.97
N LEU A 394 -1.43 11.63 -15.33
CA LEU A 394 -0.26 11.96 -16.14
C LEU A 394 1.01 12.11 -15.27
N PRO A 395 2.19 11.83 -15.85
CA PRO A 395 3.45 12.10 -15.18
C PRO A 395 3.62 13.60 -14.93
N GLN A 396 4.03 13.98 -13.73
CA GLN A 396 4.47 15.34 -13.43
C GLN A 396 5.99 15.42 -13.59
N PRO A 397 6.51 16.34 -14.42
CA PRO A 397 7.95 16.59 -14.49
C PRO A 397 8.49 16.96 -13.11
N GLN A 398 9.64 16.41 -12.71
CA GLN A 398 10.34 16.90 -11.53
C GLN A 398 10.71 18.37 -11.77
N GLU A 399 10.14 19.29 -10.98
CA GLU A 399 10.69 20.64 -10.91
C GLU A 399 12.11 20.52 -10.33
N THR A 400 13.11 20.77 -11.16
CA THR A 400 14.49 20.91 -10.72
C THR A 400 14.57 22.12 -9.81
N SER A 401 14.42 21.92 -8.50
CA SER A 401 14.75 22.96 -7.52
C SER A 401 16.25 23.16 -7.54
N SER A 402 16.73 24.03 -8.43
CA SER A 402 18.03 24.65 -8.31
C SER A 402 18.09 25.35 -6.95
N THR A 403 19.11 25.02 -6.17
CA THR A 403 19.55 25.70 -4.95
C THR A 403 19.13 27.17 -4.88
N GLY A 404 18.28 27.50 -3.91
CA GLY A 404 17.92 28.87 -3.55
C GLY A 404 16.73 28.86 -2.59
N ALA A 405 16.95 29.33 -1.36
CA ALA A 405 15.99 29.35 -0.26
C ALA A 405 14.54 29.66 -0.69
N VAL A 406 13.63 28.70 -0.51
CA VAL A 406 12.20 28.98 -0.50
C VAL A 406 11.90 29.66 0.83
N LYS A 407 11.86 30.99 0.81
CA LYS A 407 11.16 31.76 1.84
C LYS A 407 9.70 31.31 1.78
N SER A 408 9.19 30.76 2.88
CA SER A 408 7.75 30.64 3.03
C SER A 408 7.19 32.04 3.22
N ASP A 409 6.32 32.47 2.30
CA ASP A 409 5.51 33.66 2.49
C ASP A 409 4.39 33.33 3.49
N TYR A 410 4.77 33.31 4.77
CA TYR A 410 3.84 33.54 5.88
C TYR A 410 3.99 35.00 6.31
N ARG A 411 3.28 35.89 5.64
CA ARG A 411 2.88 37.17 6.23
C ARG A 411 1.68 37.72 5.49
N ASP A 412 0.52 37.64 6.13
CA ASP A 412 -0.30 38.81 6.43
C ASP A 412 -1.50 38.35 7.27
N LEU A 413 -1.51 38.81 8.52
CA LEU A 413 -2.67 39.22 9.32
C LEU A 413 -2.13 39.56 10.71
N LEU A 414 -1.57 40.77 10.82
CA LEU A 414 -1.38 41.44 12.09
C LEU A 414 -2.71 42.06 12.50
N HIS A 415 -3.18 41.75 13.71
CA HIS A 415 -3.90 42.73 14.52
C HIS A 415 -3.38 42.65 15.95
N GLU A 416 -2.98 43.82 16.42
CA GLU A 416 -2.45 44.13 17.73
C GLU A 416 -3.49 43.90 18.83
N ASN A 417 -3.05 43.39 19.98
CA ASN A 417 -3.33 44.05 21.25
C ASN A 417 -2.34 43.63 22.34
N GLU A 418 -1.86 44.65 23.04
CA GLU A 418 -0.88 44.62 24.11
C GLU A 418 -1.41 44.03 25.43
N GLY A 419 -0.49 43.72 26.34
CA GLY A 419 -0.79 43.65 27.78
C GLY A 419 -0.13 42.50 28.51
N GLY A 420 1.08 42.71 29.05
CA GLY A 420 1.88 41.66 29.66
C GLY A 420 1.51 41.27 31.10
N HIS A 421 2.12 40.21 31.60
CA HIS A 421 2.81 40.17 32.90
C HIS A 421 3.52 38.82 33.10
N PHE A 422 4.75 38.92 33.61
CA PHE A 422 5.57 37.80 34.04
C PHE A 422 4.89 37.04 35.21
N GLY A 423 4.89 35.70 35.12
CA GLY A 423 4.51 34.82 36.22
C GLY A 423 5.24 33.50 36.12
N LYS A 424 6.44 33.42 36.71
CA LYS A 424 7.12 32.16 37.04
C LYS A 424 6.22 31.36 37.98
N LEU A 425 5.90 30.11 37.64
CA LEU A 425 5.44 29.11 38.61
C LEU A 425 6.00 27.73 38.25
N HIS A 426 6.99 27.32 39.04
CA HIS A 426 7.38 25.94 39.26
C HIS A 426 6.23 25.18 39.93
N CYS A 427 5.97 23.93 39.53
CA CYS A 427 5.59 22.89 40.50
C CYS A 427 5.83 21.46 39.97
N THR A 428 6.79 20.81 40.64
CA THR A 428 6.83 19.39 41.06
C THR A 428 6.62 18.26 40.04
N ARG A 429 7.76 17.75 39.57
CA ARG A 429 7.99 16.36 39.18
C ARG A 429 8.09 15.49 40.44
N LYS A 430 7.20 14.50 40.63
CA LYS A 430 7.39 13.42 41.61
C LYS A 430 7.97 12.19 40.91
N GLN A 431 9.10 11.73 41.43
CA GLN A 431 9.89 10.56 41.03
C GLN A 431 9.33 9.26 41.62
N LEU A 432 9.69 8.15 40.98
CA LEU A 432 10.03 6.83 41.57
C LEU A 432 10.78 6.05 40.48
N ALA A 433 11.93 5.39 40.63
CA ALA A 433 13.09 5.42 41.55
C ALA A 433 14.19 4.61 40.79
N MET A 434 15.23 5.25 40.25
CA MET A 434 16.67 5.09 40.58
C MET A 434 17.11 3.77 41.25
N SER A 435 17.97 3.02 40.55
CA SER A 435 19.17 2.41 41.13
C SER A 435 20.39 2.92 40.35
N ASN A 436 21.26 3.67 41.02
CA ASN A 436 22.56 4.10 40.52
C ASN A 436 23.60 3.03 40.86
N ASP A 437 24.54 2.79 39.94
CA ASP A 437 25.96 2.82 40.26
C ASP A 437 26.72 3.34 39.03
N CYS A 438 27.51 4.39 39.25
CA CYS A 438 28.25 5.12 38.24
C CYS A 438 29.71 5.11 38.68
N GLU A 439 30.57 4.42 37.91
CA GLU A 439 32.00 4.66 37.95
C GLU A 439 32.48 5.15 36.58
N THR A 440 33.09 6.32 36.62
CA THR A 440 33.69 7.12 35.54
C THR A 440 34.80 6.37 34.80
N PRO A 441 34.92 6.44 33.46
CA PRO A 441 36.14 6.05 32.78
C PRO A 441 37.10 7.24 32.65
N ALA A 442 38.31 7.06 33.17
CA ALA A 442 39.44 7.96 33.04
C ALA A 442 40.11 7.87 31.65
N ASN A 443 40.86 8.93 31.34
CA ASN A 443 41.56 9.22 30.09
C ASN A 443 42.53 8.15 29.58
N GLN A 444 42.54 8.03 28.24
CA GLN A 444 43.63 7.76 27.29
C GLN A 444 44.94 7.14 27.79
N MET A 445 45.31 6.01 27.18
CA MET A 445 46.68 5.77 26.69
C MET A 445 46.62 5.02 25.35
N ASP A 446 47.24 5.63 24.34
CA ASP A 446 47.56 5.06 23.04
C ASP A 446 48.52 3.86 23.17
N SER A 447 48.32 2.86 22.31
CA SER A 447 49.40 1.97 21.85
C SER A 447 49.14 1.59 20.40
N ASP A 448 50.13 1.92 19.58
CA ASP A 448 50.24 1.75 18.14
C ASP A 448 49.95 0.34 17.60
N GLY A 449 49.45 0.29 16.36
CA GLY A 449 49.94 -0.65 15.35
C GLY A 449 48.93 -1.59 14.66
N SER A 450 48.26 -1.11 13.59
CA SER A 450 48.10 -1.81 12.28
C SER A 450 46.90 -1.22 11.50
N PRO A 451 47.02 -0.90 10.20
CA PRO A 451 45.89 -0.52 9.37
C PRO A 451 45.13 -1.79 8.95
N ASN A 452 44.37 -2.37 9.88
CA ASN A 452 43.47 -3.45 9.52
C ASN A 452 42.23 -2.83 8.87
N ALA A 453 42.12 -3.04 7.55
CA ALA A 453 40.89 -2.86 6.80
C ALA A 453 39.72 -3.37 7.65
N SER A 454 38.80 -2.47 8.00
CA SER A 454 37.56 -2.82 8.67
C SER A 454 36.81 -3.78 7.76
N GLN A 455 36.92 -5.08 8.02
CA GLN A 455 36.06 -6.07 7.39
C GLN A 455 34.65 -5.74 7.86
N THR A 456 33.84 -5.16 6.98
CA THR A 456 32.43 -4.94 7.23
C THR A 456 31.79 -6.31 7.43
N ALA A 457 31.52 -6.69 8.68
CA ALA A 457 30.86 -7.94 8.98
C ALA A 457 29.42 -7.88 8.43
N LEU A 458 29.00 -8.92 7.71
CA LEU A 458 27.62 -9.03 7.22
C LEU A 458 26.69 -9.30 8.41
N SER A 459 25.63 -8.50 8.53
CA SER A 459 24.60 -8.67 9.55
C SER A 459 23.49 -9.63 9.11
N THR A 460 22.66 -10.09 10.04
CA THR A 460 21.44 -10.87 9.72
C THR A 460 20.49 -10.06 8.84
N ASN A 461 20.39 -8.75 9.07
CA ASN A 461 19.61 -7.82 8.25
C ASN A 461 20.10 -7.78 6.80
N ASP A 462 21.41 -7.71 6.57
CA ASP A 462 21.98 -7.71 5.22
C ASP A 462 21.62 -9.00 4.46
N LEU A 463 21.70 -10.14 5.15
CA LEU A 463 21.33 -11.44 4.57
C LEU A 463 19.83 -11.53 4.31
N LEU A 464 19.00 -11.15 5.29
CA LEU A 464 17.55 -11.22 5.17
C LEU A 464 17.06 -10.36 4.00
N ASP A 465 17.51 -9.10 3.91
CA ASP A 465 17.17 -8.19 2.80
C ASP A 465 17.50 -8.78 1.42
N CYS A 466 18.60 -9.54 1.30
CA CYS A 466 18.95 -10.23 0.07
C CYS A 466 18.01 -11.41 -0.22
N LEU A 467 17.69 -12.22 0.80
CA LEU A 467 16.83 -13.40 0.66
C LEU A 467 15.38 -13.04 0.31
N VAL A 468 14.87 -11.94 0.89
CA VAL A 468 13.51 -11.46 0.65
C VAL A 468 13.43 -10.46 -0.50
N ASN A 469 14.51 -10.26 -1.25
CA ASN A 469 14.47 -9.46 -2.46
C ASN A 469 13.45 -10.06 -3.44
N PRO A 470 12.52 -9.26 -4.01
CA PRO A 470 11.49 -9.79 -4.92
C PRO A 470 12.03 -10.63 -6.07
N HIS A 471 13.21 -10.28 -6.61
CA HIS A 471 13.83 -11.07 -7.68
C HIS A 471 14.26 -12.47 -7.21
N VAL A 472 14.85 -12.56 -6.00
CA VAL A 472 15.26 -13.84 -5.41
C VAL A 472 14.04 -14.69 -5.10
N ILE A 473 13.00 -14.10 -4.51
CA ILE A 473 11.74 -14.78 -4.20
C ILE A 473 11.10 -15.36 -5.46
N SER A 474 11.05 -14.59 -6.55
CA SER A 474 10.47 -15.04 -7.81
C SER A 474 11.21 -16.25 -8.41
N LEU A 475 12.56 -16.25 -8.35
CA LEU A 475 13.37 -17.41 -8.76
C LEU A 475 13.07 -18.67 -7.92
N VAL A 476 12.92 -18.51 -6.60
CA VAL A 476 12.58 -19.64 -5.72
C VAL A 476 11.16 -20.15 -6.01
N ALA A 477 10.20 -19.24 -6.23
CA ALA A 477 8.83 -19.60 -6.57
C ALA A 477 8.77 -20.39 -7.88
N GLN A 478 9.49 -19.94 -8.92
CA GLN A 478 9.57 -20.64 -10.19
C GLN A 478 10.09 -22.07 -10.02
N LEU A 479 11.23 -22.25 -9.32
CA LEU A 479 11.81 -23.58 -9.06
C LEU A 479 10.86 -24.48 -8.25
N LEU A 480 10.17 -23.92 -7.27
CA LEU A 480 9.20 -24.65 -6.46
C LEU A 480 8.01 -25.14 -7.29
N LEU A 481 7.48 -24.27 -8.16
CA LEU A 481 6.37 -24.58 -9.06
C LEU A 481 6.77 -25.59 -10.12
N GLU A 482 7.96 -25.46 -10.72
CA GLU A 482 8.49 -26.47 -11.65
C GLU A 482 8.59 -27.85 -10.99
N ARG A 483 9.07 -27.91 -9.74
CA ARG A 483 9.17 -29.16 -8.98
C ARG A 483 7.80 -29.76 -8.64
N ALA A 484 6.83 -28.93 -8.27
CA ALA A 484 5.50 -29.38 -7.85
C ALA A 484 4.57 -29.73 -9.03
N GLY A 485 4.90 -29.26 -10.24
CA GLY A 485 4.16 -29.55 -11.47
C GLY A 485 4.55 -30.86 -12.17
N VAL A 486 5.62 -31.51 -11.74
CA VAL A 486 6.07 -32.86 -12.18
C VAL A 486 5.37 -33.93 -11.34
#